data_AF-A0A2V5NNU9-F1
#
_entry.id   AF-A0A2V5NNU9-F1
#
_cell.length_a   1.000
_cell.length_b   1.000
_cell.length_c   1.000
_cell.angle_alpha   90.00
_cell.angle_beta   90.00
_cell.angle_gamma   90.00
#
_symmetry.space_group_name_H-M   'P 1'
#
loop_
_entity.id
_entity.type
_entity.pdbx_description
1 polymer ?
#
loop_
_entity_poly.entity_id
_entity_poly.type
_entity_poly.pdbx_seq_one_letter_code
_entity_poly.pdbx_strand_id
1 'polypeptide(L)'
;MATHAVPLARPPASRSSSTSQSASAQTTRSSPWILDRWRDLVLFVGTPVLLIPIFTAAQARWSAQDIFLFVGAFGAMGHHLPGMIRAYGDRALFQRFKTRFVIAPLALLAVCIWSSVYNIQAVQLVALAWGIWHGMMQTYGFCRIYDAKASAKGSARARIDLALCFAWFLAAVLLSPMRFRSSLDLYYDSGGPVIPPVVVISVRSAILFVLAGVSAVFLWRQWKDWRGAKIVSPVKITLLVSSIAFWWYCNNGVQNILVGIALFEVFHDVQYLAIVWIYNRSRVERDESIHGFMRFVFRRSGSLIGVYLGLVLAYGSIALTTSGTSIESIKHVLIGVVTASALLHFYYDGFIWKVRETQTRVMLGIDGSGVSTLPAPRSWPAWLRHGLRWAVLIIPVGALCGAQLGGRVVPALERTQKVAEVLPQDAQAQLNYGKALHNAGRVQEAIAKYEFALAKQPTLAEAESYLGLAWRDLGQLDRSLEHYERSFHLDPKNGKCESNLAGVLVAKGLLTEARVRYEHSLSLNSDLQIAHKELADLLTGAGEYKAAIEHYEAALRIQPDFPEAKENLSFARTLTRQ
;
A
#
# COMPACT_ATOMS: atom_id res chain seq x y z
N MET A 1 50.18 -69.11 -62.00
CA MET A 1 51.50 -68.58 -61.56
C MET A 1 51.27 -67.14 -61.14
N ALA A 2 51.02 -66.85 -59.86
CA ALA A 2 52.03 -66.49 -58.84
C ALA A 2 52.96 -65.38 -59.39
N THR A 3 53.02 -64.16 -58.81
CA THR A 3 53.62 -63.91 -57.47
C THR A 3 53.38 -62.46 -56.93
N HIS A 4 53.21 -62.38 -55.59
CA HIS A 4 53.60 -61.35 -54.57
C HIS A 4 53.20 -59.85 -54.70
N ALA A 5 52.31 -59.26 -53.87
CA ALA A 5 52.37 -58.80 -52.44
C ALA A 5 52.98 -57.36 -52.25
N VAL A 6 52.22 -56.25 -52.06
CA VAL A 6 51.60 -55.61 -50.83
C VAL A 6 52.59 -54.75 -49.99
N PRO A 7 52.27 -53.59 -49.33
CA PRO A 7 51.22 -52.53 -49.50
C PRO A 7 51.71 -51.05 -49.24
N LEU A 8 50.84 -50.03 -49.43
CA LEU A 8 50.38 -49.08 -48.37
C LEU A 8 49.45 -47.95 -48.88
N ALA A 9 48.49 -47.62 -48.00
CA ALA A 9 47.67 -46.40 -47.86
C ALA A 9 46.60 -46.05 -48.92
N ARG A 10 45.32 -46.05 -48.47
CA ARG A 10 44.17 -45.42 -49.14
C ARG A 10 43.81 -44.11 -48.44
N PRO A 11 43.50 -43.02 -49.17
CA PRO A 11 42.54 -42.01 -48.74
C PRO A 11 41.15 -42.31 -49.34
N PRO A 12 40.03 -41.93 -48.68
CA PRO A 12 38.70 -42.07 -49.28
C PRO A 12 38.35 -40.86 -50.14
N ALA A 13 37.72 -41.16 -51.27
CA ALA A 13 37.25 -40.23 -52.29
C ALA A 13 35.92 -39.57 -51.91
N SER A 14 35.79 -38.32 -52.33
CA SER A 14 34.58 -37.51 -52.43
C SER A 14 33.47 -38.17 -53.24
N ARG A 15 32.22 -38.04 -52.80
CA ARG A 15 31.06 -37.81 -53.68
C ARG A 15 29.94 -37.10 -52.92
N SER A 16 29.60 -35.93 -53.45
CA SER A 16 28.48 -35.07 -53.08
C SER A 16 27.14 -35.73 -53.40
N SER A 17 26.30 -35.91 -52.38
CA SER A 17 24.85 -36.01 -52.52
C SER A 17 24.22 -34.92 -51.66
N SER A 18 23.72 -33.89 -52.33
CA SER A 18 22.90 -32.83 -51.78
C SER A 18 21.52 -33.38 -51.41
N THR A 19 21.37 -33.85 -50.19
CA THR A 19 20.05 -33.96 -49.53
C THR A 19 19.83 -32.67 -48.78
N SER A 20 19.13 -31.73 -49.42
CA SER A 20 18.50 -30.61 -48.72
C SER A 20 17.42 -31.17 -47.80
N GLN A 21 17.82 -31.59 -46.60
CA GLN A 21 16.89 -31.63 -45.48
C GLN A 21 16.49 -30.18 -45.22
N SER A 22 15.33 -29.81 -45.75
CA SER A 22 14.58 -28.67 -45.25
C SER A 22 14.35 -28.94 -43.77
N ALA A 23 15.24 -28.42 -42.93
CA ALA A 23 14.96 -28.25 -41.52
C ALA A 23 13.70 -27.41 -41.47
N SER A 24 12.55 -28.06 -41.27
CA SER A 24 11.31 -27.40 -40.94
C SER A 24 11.64 -26.59 -39.69
N ALA A 25 11.81 -25.28 -39.84
CA ALA A 25 11.81 -24.37 -38.73
C ALA A 25 10.48 -24.63 -38.03
N GLN A 26 10.52 -25.39 -36.93
CA GLN A 26 9.40 -25.49 -36.02
C GLN A 26 9.18 -24.07 -35.51
N THR A 27 8.31 -23.35 -36.19
CA THR A 27 7.72 -22.11 -35.71
C THR A 27 6.94 -22.50 -34.47
N THR A 28 7.59 -22.45 -33.31
CA THR A 28 6.92 -22.58 -32.03
C THR A 28 5.84 -21.51 -32.01
N ARG A 29 4.56 -21.91 -32.14
CA ARG A 29 3.44 -20.97 -32.05
C ARG A 29 3.57 -20.22 -30.74
N SER A 30 3.72 -18.90 -30.80
CA SER A 30 3.78 -18.07 -29.60
C SER A 30 2.46 -18.19 -28.84
N SER A 31 2.55 -18.66 -27.58
CA SER A 31 1.38 -18.79 -26.71
C SER A 31 0.81 -17.39 -26.43
N PRO A 32 -0.53 -17.19 -26.53
CA PRO A 32 -1.17 -15.93 -26.19
C PRO A 32 -1.17 -15.64 -24.67
N TRP A 33 -0.72 -16.61 -23.85
CA TRP A 33 -0.69 -16.55 -22.39
C TRP A 33 0.70 -16.19 -21.88
N ILE A 34 0.76 -15.45 -20.76
CA ILE A 34 1.99 -15.14 -20.04
C ILE A 34 2.66 -16.45 -19.61
N LEU A 35 1.88 -17.31 -18.98
CA LEU A 35 2.27 -18.65 -18.55
C LEU A 35 1.55 -19.69 -19.41
N ASP A 36 0.33 -19.97 -19.01
CA ASP A 36 -0.60 -20.91 -19.62
C ASP A 36 -2.01 -20.49 -19.22
N ARG A 37 -3.02 -21.08 -19.88
CA ARG A 37 -4.42 -20.70 -19.69
C ARG A 37 -4.85 -20.74 -18.22
N TRP A 38 -4.51 -21.78 -17.48
CA TRP A 38 -5.02 -21.97 -16.12
C TRP A 38 -4.31 -21.05 -15.14
N ARG A 39 -2.98 -20.96 -15.21
CA ARG A 39 -2.22 -20.10 -14.31
C ARG A 39 -2.50 -18.63 -14.54
N ASP A 40 -2.68 -18.21 -15.80
CA ASP A 40 -3.04 -16.83 -16.10
C ASP A 40 -4.41 -16.45 -15.52
N LEU A 41 -5.39 -17.34 -15.70
CA LEU A 41 -6.73 -17.12 -15.16
C LEU A 41 -6.75 -17.10 -13.62
N VAL A 42 -5.92 -17.90 -12.94
CA VAL A 42 -5.92 -17.94 -11.47
C VAL A 42 -5.08 -16.80 -10.86
N LEU A 43 -3.87 -16.58 -11.36
CA LEU A 43 -2.87 -15.70 -10.73
C LEU A 43 -2.96 -14.25 -11.19
N PHE A 44 -3.48 -13.98 -12.39
CA PHE A 44 -3.53 -12.62 -12.92
C PHE A 44 -4.95 -12.08 -13.02
N VAL A 45 -5.93 -12.93 -13.36
CA VAL A 45 -7.31 -12.48 -13.61
C VAL A 45 -8.24 -12.77 -12.43
N GLY A 46 -8.22 -13.98 -11.91
CA GLY A 46 -9.22 -14.52 -10.98
C GLY A 46 -8.86 -14.38 -9.51
N THR A 47 -7.66 -13.88 -9.17
CA THR A 47 -7.24 -13.64 -7.79
C THR A 47 -8.24 -12.82 -6.98
N PRO A 48 -8.88 -11.75 -7.53
CA PRO A 48 -9.94 -11.02 -6.82
C PRO A 48 -11.09 -11.90 -6.30
N VAL A 49 -11.52 -12.90 -7.09
CA VAL A 49 -12.62 -13.81 -6.73
C VAL A 49 -12.25 -14.69 -5.52
N LEU A 50 -10.96 -15.00 -5.37
CA LEU A 50 -10.45 -15.76 -4.23
C LEU A 50 -10.23 -14.88 -3.00
N LEU A 51 -9.74 -13.65 -3.19
CA LEU A 51 -9.38 -12.77 -2.07
C LEU A 51 -10.58 -12.26 -1.29
N ILE A 52 -11.68 -11.92 -1.94
CA ILE A 52 -12.88 -11.40 -1.27
C ILE A 52 -13.38 -12.36 -0.16
N PRO A 53 -13.69 -13.65 -0.44
CA PRO A 53 -14.15 -14.56 0.61
C PRO A 53 -13.07 -14.84 1.67
N ILE A 54 -11.79 -14.91 1.30
CA ILE A 54 -10.69 -15.10 2.25
C ILE A 54 -10.63 -13.94 3.25
N PHE A 55 -10.69 -12.70 2.76
CA PHE A 55 -10.66 -11.51 3.61
C PHE A 55 -11.93 -11.35 4.45
N THR A 56 -13.09 -11.76 3.94
CA THR A 56 -14.32 -11.82 4.74
C THR A 56 -14.16 -12.80 5.90
N ALA A 57 -13.61 -14.00 5.64
CA ALA A 57 -13.36 -14.99 6.70
C ALA A 57 -12.26 -14.54 7.69
N ALA A 58 -11.29 -13.75 7.23
CA ALA A 58 -10.25 -13.17 8.07
C ALA A 58 -10.80 -12.08 8.99
N GLN A 59 -11.63 -11.17 8.47
CA GLN A 59 -12.27 -10.10 9.26
C GLN A 59 -13.23 -10.63 10.33
N ALA A 60 -13.71 -11.88 10.20
CA ALA A 60 -14.48 -12.54 11.25
C ALA A 60 -13.63 -12.95 12.47
N ARG A 61 -12.29 -12.97 12.35
CA ARG A 61 -11.36 -13.43 13.38
C ARG A 61 -10.36 -12.37 13.84
N TRP A 62 -9.98 -11.46 12.96
CA TRP A 62 -8.93 -10.47 13.18
C TRP A 62 -9.43 -9.08 12.84
N SER A 63 -8.88 -8.07 13.52
CA SER A 63 -9.23 -6.68 13.23
C SER A 63 -8.67 -6.27 11.87
N ALA A 64 -9.24 -5.20 11.29
CA ALA A 64 -8.71 -4.59 10.07
C ALA A 64 -7.24 -4.17 10.21
N GLN A 65 -6.84 -3.72 11.41
CA GLN A 65 -5.48 -3.32 11.72
C GLN A 65 -4.53 -4.53 11.72
N ASP A 66 -4.92 -5.64 12.33
CA ASP A 66 -4.10 -6.87 12.37
C ASP A 66 -3.87 -7.43 10.97
N ILE A 67 -4.94 -7.47 10.17
CA ILE A 67 -4.87 -7.90 8.76
C ILE A 67 -3.94 -6.97 7.99
N PHE A 68 -4.08 -5.67 8.15
CA PHE A 68 -3.24 -4.69 7.47
C PHE A 68 -1.77 -4.77 7.90
N LEU A 69 -1.47 -4.96 9.19
CA LEU A 69 -0.10 -5.14 9.67
C LEU A 69 0.53 -6.42 9.10
N PHE A 70 -0.22 -7.52 9.09
CA PHE A 70 0.24 -8.78 8.51
C PHE A 70 0.52 -8.63 7.01
N VAL A 71 -0.43 -8.07 6.25
CA VAL A 71 -0.28 -7.86 4.81
C VAL A 71 0.79 -6.82 4.51
N GLY A 72 0.89 -5.74 5.29
CA GLY A 72 1.93 -4.72 5.14
C GLY A 72 3.33 -5.30 5.34
N ALA A 73 3.50 -6.23 6.29
CA ALA A 73 4.75 -6.92 6.48
C ALA A 73 5.06 -7.93 5.37
N PHE A 74 4.18 -8.89 5.14
CA PHE A 74 4.49 -10.05 4.32
C PHE A 74 4.07 -9.92 2.86
N GLY A 75 2.98 -9.21 2.61
CA GLY A 75 2.52 -8.85 1.27
C GLY A 75 3.34 -7.70 0.72
N ALA A 76 3.20 -6.51 1.31
CA ALA A 76 3.84 -5.29 0.82
C ALA A 76 5.38 -5.32 0.99
N MET A 77 5.91 -5.33 2.22
CA MET A 77 7.37 -5.28 2.40
C MET A 77 8.07 -6.52 1.83
N GLY A 78 7.49 -7.71 2.03
CA GLY A 78 8.06 -8.96 1.54
C GLY A 78 8.32 -8.94 0.02
N HIS A 79 7.39 -8.44 -0.80
CA HIS A 79 7.51 -8.49 -2.25
C HIS A 79 8.58 -7.55 -2.82
N HIS A 80 9.09 -6.60 -2.03
CA HIS A 80 10.19 -5.73 -2.46
C HIS A 80 11.49 -6.52 -2.72
N LEU A 81 11.72 -7.59 -1.94
CA LEU A 81 12.94 -8.38 -1.96
C LEU A 81 13.27 -8.96 -3.35
N PRO A 82 12.33 -9.60 -4.07
CA PRO A 82 12.57 -10.11 -5.42
C PRO A 82 13.18 -9.10 -6.41
N GLY A 83 12.73 -7.83 -6.36
CA GLY A 83 13.27 -6.75 -7.18
C GLY A 83 14.73 -6.45 -6.81
N MET A 84 15.04 -6.42 -5.51
CA MET A 84 16.40 -6.23 -5.00
C MET A 84 17.32 -7.40 -5.34
N ILE A 85 16.86 -8.64 -5.16
CA ILE A 85 17.60 -9.86 -5.54
C ILE A 85 18.02 -9.77 -7.00
N ARG A 86 17.12 -9.29 -7.89
CA ARG A 86 17.47 -9.10 -9.30
C ARG A 86 18.43 -7.94 -9.52
N ALA A 87 18.21 -6.79 -8.89
CA ALA A 87 19.05 -5.60 -9.07
C ALA A 87 20.53 -5.87 -8.68
N TYR A 88 20.76 -6.66 -7.62
CA TYR A 88 22.10 -6.96 -7.11
C TYR A 88 22.64 -8.33 -7.52
N GLY A 89 21.77 -9.29 -7.83
CA GLY A 89 22.16 -10.63 -8.24
C GLY A 89 22.52 -10.76 -9.72
N ASP A 90 21.97 -9.88 -10.57
CA ASP A 90 22.31 -9.83 -12.00
C ASP A 90 23.52 -8.94 -12.23
N ARG A 91 24.70 -9.57 -12.43
CA ARG A 91 25.97 -8.85 -12.62
C ARG A 91 25.93 -7.89 -13.81
N ALA A 92 25.34 -8.28 -14.94
CA ALA A 92 25.30 -7.43 -16.13
C ALA A 92 24.40 -6.22 -15.91
N LEU A 93 23.23 -6.42 -15.30
CA LEU A 93 22.32 -5.34 -14.93
C LEU A 93 22.96 -4.39 -13.90
N PHE A 94 23.58 -4.95 -12.87
CA PHE A 94 24.25 -4.19 -11.82
C PHE A 94 25.38 -3.34 -12.41
N GLN A 95 26.26 -3.90 -13.25
CA GLN A 95 27.35 -3.13 -13.86
C GLN A 95 26.81 -1.99 -14.74
N ARG A 96 25.74 -2.23 -15.50
CA ARG A 96 25.10 -1.22 -16.34
C ARG A 96 24.55 -0.02 -15.55
N PHE A 97 24.05 -0.26 -14.33
CA PHE A 97 23.42 0.77 -13.49
C PHE A 97 24.14 0.99 -12.15
N LYS A 98 25.43 0.62 -12.05
CA LYS A 98 26.20 0.53 -10.80
C LYS A 98 26.06 1.78 -9.92
N THR A 99 26.32 2.95 -10.50
CA THR A 99 26.22 4.22 -9.78
C THR A 99 24.83 4.45 -9.19
N ARG A 100 23.76 4.10 -9.93
CA ARG A 100 22.38 4.25 -9.48
C ARG A 100 22.02 3.25 -8.39
N PHE A 101 22.45 2.00 -8.52
CA PHE A 101 22.15 0.93 -7.55
C PHE A 101 22.98 1.02 -6.26
N VAL A 102 24.03 1.85 -6.25
CA VAL A 102 24.80 2.17 -5.04
C VAL A 102 24.31 3.46 -4.39
N ILE A 103 24.12 4.54 -5.17
CA ILE A 103 23.82 5.87 -4.60
C ILE A 103 22.33 6.01 -4.23
N ALA A 104 21.41 5.56 -5.08
CA ALA A 104 19.97 5.78 -4.86
C ALA A 104 19.45 5.16 -3.54
N PRO A 105 19.87 3.94 -3.13
CA PRO A 105 19.45 3.36 -1.85
C PRO A 105 19.92 4.15 -0.65
N LEU A 106 21.17 4.59 -0.65
CA LEU A 106 21.73 5.37 0.45
C LEU A 106 21.02 6.73 0.55
N ALA A 107 20.78 7.38 -0.60
CA ALA A 107 20.06 8.65 -0.65
C ALA A 107 18.61 8.51 -0.20
N LEU A 108 17.87 7.51 -0.71
CA LEU A 108 16.47 7.28 -0.32
C LEU A 108 16.34 6.87 1.15
N LEU A 109 17.26 6.04 1.65
CA LEU A 109 17.28 5.66 3.06
C LEU A 109 17.51 6.89 3.95
N ALA A 110 18.48 7.74 3.62
CA ALA A 110 18.74 8.97 4.36
C ALA A 110 17.51 9.90 4.36
N VAL A 111 16.89 10.10 3.20
CA VAL A 111 15.67 10.93 3.07
C VAL A 111 14.50 10.34 3.86
N CYS A 112 14.30 9.02 3.83
CA CYS A 112 13.17 8.39 4.55
C CYS A 112 13.39 8.38 6.07
N ILE A 113 14.62 8.15 6.55
CA ILE A 113 14.94 8.26 7.98
C ILE A 113 14.77 9.71 8.44
N TRP A 114 15.34 10.67 7.71
CA TRP A 114 15.16 12.09 8.00
C TRP A 114 13.67 12.47 8.02
N SER A 115 12.92 12.06 7.01
CA SER A 115 11.48 12.31 6.93
C SER A 115 10.71 11.71 8.11
N SER A 116 11.11 10.53 8.58
CA SER A 116 10.50 9.88 9.74
C SER A 116 10.81 10.66 11.02
N VAL A 117 12.07 11.02 11.25
CA VAL A 117 12.53 11.76 12.45
C VAL A 117 11.86 13.14 12.55
N TYR A 118 11.71 13.85 11.43
CA TYR A 118 11.08 15.18 11.39
C TYR A 118 9.58 15.14 11.04
N ASN A 119 8.98 13.94 11.00
CA ASN A 119 7.57 13.72 10.67
C ASN A 119 7.09 14.43 9.38
N ILE A 120 7.93 14.42 8.34
CA ILE A 120 7.66 15.07 7.04
C ILE A 120 6.59 14.28 6.27
N GLN A 121 5.44 14.91 6.05
CA GLN A 121 4.28 14.25 5.43
C GLN A 121 4.39 14.15 3.92
N ALA A 122 5.17 15.03 3.28
CA ALA A 122 5.32 15.05 1.82
C ALA A 122 5.88 13.73 1.26
N VAL A 123 6.74 13.02 2.01
CA VAL A 123 7.25 11.70 1.59
C VAL A 123 6.14 10.64 1.58
N GLN A 124 5.18 10.71 2.50
CA GLN A 124 4.02 9.82 2.49
C GLN A 124 3.12 10.10 1.29
N LEU A 125 2.94 11.37 0.91
CA LEU A 125 2.24 11.75 -0.34
C LEU A 125 2.93 11.16 -1.58
N VAL A 126 4.26 11.22 -1.63
CA VAL A 126 5.03 10.60 -2.71
C VAL A 126 4.83 9.10 -2.71
N ALA A 127 4.94 8.43 -1.56
CA ALA A 127 4.75 6.99 -1.45
C ALA A 127 3.33 6.57 -1.89
N LEU A 128 2.30 7.31 -1.48
CA LEU A 128 0.91 7.10 -1.89
C LEU A 128 0.73 7.26 -3.41
N ALA A 129 1.16 8.40 -3.96
CA ALA A 129 1.03 8.68 -5.38
C ALA A 129 1.79 7.65 -6.23
N TRP A 130 2.98 7.26 -5.76
CA TRP A 130 3.81 6.28 -6.45
C TRP A 130 3.27 4.86 -6.34
N GLY A 131 2.68 4.47 -5.21
CA GLY A 131 2.00 3.18 -5.06
C GLY A 131 0.82 3.03 -6.02
N ILE A 132 -0.02 4.07 -6.16
CA ILE A 132 -1.13 4.10 -7.13
C ILE A 132 -0.58 3.98 -8.56
N TRP A 133 0.44 4.79 -8.89
CA TRP A 133 1.10 4.73 -10.19
C TRP A 133 1.71 3.35 -10.48
N HIS A 134 2.32 2.74 -9.47
CA HIS A 134 2.96 1.44 -9.58
C HIS A 134 1.94 0.33 -9.90
N GLY A 135 0.86 0.23 -9.12
CA GLY A 135 -0.22 -0.72 -9.37
C GLY A 135 -0.90 -0.54 -10.74
N MET A 136 -1.10 0.72 -11.15
CA MET A 136 -1.60 1.06 -12.48
C MET A 136 -0.63 0.59 -13.59
N MET A 137 0.66 0.87 -13.44
CA MET A 137 1.69 0.50 -14.41
C MET A 137 1.88 -1.01 -14.50
N GLN A 138 1.67 -1.77 -13.42
CA GLN A 138 1.63 -3.23 -13.44
C GLN A 138 0.49 -3.73 -14.34
N THR A 139 -0.73 -3.24 -14.12
CA THR A 139 -1.92 -3.61 -14.92
C THR A 139 -1.70 -3.29 -16.40
N TYR A 140 -1.22 -2.07 -16.70
CA TYR A 140 -0.87 -1.67 -18.06
C TYR A 140 0.27 -2.54 -18.64
N GLY A 141 1.28 -2.88 -17.84
CA GLY A 141 2.39 -3.75 -18.22
C GLY A 141 1.91 -5.12 -18.70
N PHE A 142 1.03 -5.78 -17.95
CA PHE A 142 0.43 -7.04 -18.37
C PHE A 142 -0.39 -6.90 -19.65
N CYS A 143 -1.13 -5.80 -19.82
CA CYS A 143 -1.82 -5.52 -21.09
C CYS A 143 -0.85 -5.48 -22.28
N ARG A 144 0.32 -4.87 -22.09
CA ARG A 144 1.37 -4.84 -23.11
C ARG A 144 1.94 -6.22 -23.42
N ILE A 145 2.09 -7.08 -22.41
CA ILE A 145 2.58 -8.46 -22.60
C ILE A 145 1.55 -9.28 -23.39
N TYR A 146 0.26 -9.22 -23.02
CA TYR A 146 -0.80 -9.93 -23.74
C TYR A 146 -0.98 -9.45 -25.18
N ASP A 147 -0.95 -8.14 -25.42
CA ASP A 147 -0.96 -7.61 -26.78
C ASP A 147 0.25 -8.12 -27.58
N ALA A 148 1.45 -8.12 -26.98
CA ALA A 148 2.66 -8.56 -27.67
C ALA A 148 2.63 -10.06 -28.00
N LYS A 149 2.10 -10.90 -27.09
CA LYS A 149 1.90 -12.34 -27.31
C LYS A 149 0.81 -12.65 -28.33
N ALA A 150 -0.22 -11.82 -28.41
CA ALA A 150 -1.24 -11.89 -29.44
C ALA A 150 -0.80 -11.27 -30.79
N SER A 151 0.49 -10.90 -30.93
CA SER A 151 1.03 -10.20 -32.10
C SER A 151 0.31 -8.89 -32.44
N ALA A 152 -0.40 -8.31 -31.49
CA ALA A 152 -1.09 -7.04 -31.64
C ALA A 152 -0.09 -5.87 -31.49
N LYS A 153 0.24 -5.25 -32.62
CA LYS A 153 1.15 -4.11 -32.72
C LYS A 153 0.38 -2.81 -32.95
N GLY A 154 0.74 -1.74 -32.24
CA GLY A 154 0.16 -0.41 -32.48
C GLY A 154 0.36 0.58 -31.33
N SER A 155 1.03 1.71 -31.60
CA SER A 155 1.30 2.76 -30.62
C SER A 155 0.01 3.42 -30.10
N ALA A 156 -1.02 3.54 -30.94
CA ALA A 156 -2.31 4.08 -30.54
C ALA A 156 -3.01 3.21 -29.49
N ARG A 157 -3.00 1.87 -29.65
CA ARG A 157 -3.60 0.94 -28.68
C ARG A 157 -2.91 1.04 -27.32
N ALA A 158 -1.57 1.05 -27.31
CA ALA A 158 -0.80 1.23 -26.09
C ALA A 158 -1.13 2.55 -25.35
N ARG A 159 -1.32 3.65 -26.08
CA ARG A 159 -1.71 4.94 -25.48
C ARG A 159 -3.13 4.92 -24.91
N ILE A 160 -4.08 4.27 -25.59
CA ILE A 160 -5.46 4.15 -25.11
C ILE A 160 -5.52 3.24 -23.88
N ASP A 161 -4.83 2.09 -23.90
CA ASP A 161 -4.75 1.20 -22.74
C ASP A 161 -4.13 1.93 -21.52
N LEU A 162 -3.06 2.72 -21.74
CA LEU A 162 -2.46 3.54 -20.68
C LEU A 162 -3.42 4.62 -20.17
N ALA A 163 -4.10 5.34 -21.07
CA ALA A 163 -5.06 6.37 -20.70
C ALA A 163 -6.24 5.76 -19.90
N LEU A 164 -6.72 4.58 -20.30
CA LEU A 164 -7.77 3.86 -19.59
C LEU A 164 -7.32 3.47 -18.18
N CYS A 165 -6.16 2.83 -18.03
CA CYS A 165 -5.62 2.49 -16.71
C CYS A 165 -5.45 3.74 -15.85
N PHE A 166 -4.88 4.82 -16.40
CA PHE A 166 -4.69 6.07 -15.68
C PHE A 166 -6.00 6.69 -15.22
N ALA A 167 -6.98 6.83 -16.12
CA ALA A 167 -8.28 7.42 -15.81
C ALA A 167 -9.01 6.61 -14.72
N TRP A 168 -9.09 5.29 -14.85
CA TRP A 168 -9.78 4.44 -13.88
C TRP A 168 -9.07 4.34 -12.55
N PHE A 169 -7.74 4.23 -12.53
CA PHE A 169 -6.99 4.17 -11.27
C PHE A 169 -7.09 5.49 -10.50
N LEU A 170 -6.92 6.62 -11.21
CA LEU A 170 -7.05 7.95 -10.61
C LEU A 170 -8.48 8.23 -10.15
N ALA A 171 -9.50 7.88 -10.96
CA ALA A 171 -10.90 8.09 -10.60
C ALA A 171 -11.30 7.32 -9.34
N ALA A 172 -10.87 6.07 -9.19
CA ALA A 172 -11.20 5.28 -8.00
C ALA A 172 -10.69 5.92 -6.70
N VAL A 173 -9.56 6.63 -6.74
CA VAL A 173 -8.98 7.35 -5.58
C VAL A 173 -9.65 8.70 -5.38
N LEU A 174 -9.75 9.50 -6.45
CA LEU A 174 -10.29 10.86 -6.37
C LEU A 174 -11.79 10.90 -6.10
N LEU A 175 -12.54 9.89 -6.54
CA LEU A 175 -13.98 9.83 -6.31
C LEU A 175 -14.33 9.13 -4.98
N SER A 176 -13.45 8.28 -4.45
CA SER A 176 -13.61 7.67 -3.13
C SER A 176 -13.59 8.74 -2.03
N PRO A 177 -14.68 8.90 -1.26
CA PRO A 177 -14.71 9.85 -0.14
C PRO A 177 -13.60 9.56 0.87
N MET A 178 -13.44 8.28 1.23
CA MET A 178 -12.45 7.81 2.20
C MET A 178 -11.00 8.07 1.76
N ARG A 179 -10.63 7.68 0.53
CA ARG A 179 -9.26 7.90 0.02
C ARG A 179 -8.98 9.37 -0.20
N PHE A 180 -9.95 10.10 -0.72
CA PHE A 180 -9.79 11.52 -1.01
C PHE A 180 -9.66 12.33 0.27
N ARG A 181 -10.48 12.05 1.30
CA ARG A 181 -10.35 12.64 2.65
C ARG A 181 -8.93 12.48 3.17
N SER A 182 -8.44 11.24 3.25
CA SER A 182 -7.08 10.95 3.76
C SER A 182 -6.00 11.63 2.92
N SER A 183 -6.15 11.68 1.59
CA SER A 183 -5.16 12.30 0.70
C SER A 183 -5.14 13.83 0.86
N LEU A 184 -6.32 14.45 1.03
CA LEU A 184 -6.45 15.88 1.20
C LEU A 184 -5.96 16.34 2.59
N ASP A 185 -6.29 15.57 3.64
CA ASP A 185 -5.73 15.77 4.98
C ASP A 185 -4.19 15.73 4.94
N LEU A 186 -3.62 14.68 4.32
CA LEU A 186 -2.17 14.53 4.20
C LEU A 186 -1.52 15.67 3.39
N TYR A 187 -2.20 16.16 2.34
CA TYR A 187 -1.75 17.31 1.56
C TYR A 187 -1.66 18.57 2.42
N TYR A 188 -2.68 18.87 3.22
CA TYR A 188 -2.63 20.02 4.12
C TYR A 188 -1.57 19.86 5.22
N ASP A 189 -1.38 18.65 5.75
CA ASP A 189 -0.36 18.37 6.77
C ASP A 189 1.06 18.43 6.22
N SER A 190 1.22 18.22 4.92
CA SER A 190 2.47 18.45 4.21
C SER A 190 2.78 19.92 3.93
N GLY A 191 1.98 20.86 4.44
CA GLY A 191 2.16 22.30 4.17
C GLY A 191 1.57 22.74 2.82
N GLY A 192 0.67 21.94 2.26
CA GLY A 192 -0.06 22.30 1.04
C GLY A 192 -0.98 23.50 1.27
N PRO A 193 -0.99 24.50 0.37
CA PRO A 193 -1.90 25.65 0.50
C PRO A 193 -3.36 25.22 0.45
N VAL A 194 -4.21 25.93 1.19
CA VAL A 194 -5.67 25.73 1.17
C VAL A 194 -6.20 25.85 -0.25
N ILE A 195 -6.88 24.81 -0.71
CA ILE A 195 -7.50 24.81 -2.04
C ILE A 195 -8.98 25.18 -1.85
N PRO A 196 -9.52 26.18 -2.58
CA PRO A 196 -10.94 26.50 -2.51
C PRO A 196 -11.80 25.26 -2.78
N PRO A 197 -12.79 24.94 -1.92
CA PRO A 197 -13.60 23.73 -2.10
C PRO A 197 -14.23 23.60 -3.48
N VAL A 198 -14.67 24.72 -4.07
CA VAL A 198 -15.22 24.77 -5.44
C VAL A 198 -14.26 24.24 -6.49
N VAL A 199 -12.96 24.54 -6.36
CA VAL A 199 -11.93 24.05 -7.29
C VAL A 199 -11.78 22.55 -7.14
N VAL A 200 -11.70 22.06 -5.90
CA VAL A 200 -11.58 20.63 -5.62
C VAL A 200 -12.79 19.85 -6.15
N ILE A 201 -14.00 20.34 -5.89
CA ILE A 201 -15.25 19.75 -6.38
C ILE A 201 -15.26 19.76 -7.91
N SER A 202 -14.87 20.86 -8.55
CA SER A 202 -14.82 20.97 -10.01
C SER A 202 -13.84 19.96 -10.64
N VAL A 203 -12.65 19.77 -10.03
CA VAL A 203 -11.67 18.76 -10.48
C VAL A 203 -12.25 17.35 -10.32
N ARG A 204 -12.93 17.06 -9.20
CA ARG A 204 -13.61 15.79 -8.97
C ARG A 204 -14.76 15.56 -9.95
N SER A 205 -15.49 16.59 -10.36
CA SER A 205 -16.50 16.46 -11.41
C SER A 205 -15.87 16.26 -12.78
N ALA A 206 -14.79 16.96 -13.09
CA ALA A 206 -14.06 16.83 -14.36
C ALA A 206 -13.52 15.41 -14.58
N ILE A 207 -13.08 14.72 -13.53
CA ILE A 207 -12.56 13.35 -13.65
C ILE A 207 -13.63 12.38 -14.17
N LEU A 208 -14.93 12.60 -13.88
CA LEU A 208 -16.03 11.77 -14.38
C LEU A 208 -16.17 11.90 -15.91
N PHE A 209 -16.06 13.13 -16.43
CA PHE A 209 -16.10 13.37 -17.87
C PHE A 209 -14.89 12.77 -18.58
N VAL A 210 -13.69 12.91 -18.00
CA VAL A 210 -12.47 12.28 -18.53
C VAL A 210 -12.60 10.76 -18.54
N LEU A 211 -13.10 10.18 -17.44
CA LEU A 211 -13.31 8.74 -17.30
C LEU A 211 -14.29 8.21 -18.36
N ALA A 212 -15.43 8.88 -18.54
CA ALA A 212 -16.43 8.53 -19.53
C ALA A 212 -15.86 8.63 -20.96
N GLY A 213 -15.18 9.74 -21.27
CA GLY A 213 -14.59 9.96 -22.59
C GLY A 213 -13.52 8.94 -22.95
N VAL A 214 -12.57 8.67 -22.04
CA VAL A 214 -11.51 7.67 -22.25
C VAL A 214 -12.10 6.27 -22.39
N SER A 215 -13.10 5.92 -21.58
CA SER A 215 -13.78 4.63 -21.66
C SER A 215 -14.54 4.47 -22.99
N ALA A 216 -15.23 5.51 -23.46
CA ALA A 216 -15.90 5.50 -24.76
C ALA A 216 -14.89 5.33 -25.91
N VAL A 217 -13.77 6.05 -25.88
CA VAL A 217 -12.68 5.90 -26.88
C VAL A 217 -12.09 4.50 -26.87
N PHE A 218 -11.89 3.92 -25.68
CA PHE A 218 -11.44 2.54 -25.54
C PHE A 218 -12.46 1.57 -26.14
N LEU A 219 -13.73 1.62 -25.74
CA LEU A 219 -14.78 0.72 -26.26
C LEU A 219 -14.97 0.86 -27.76
N TRP A 220 -14.98 2.08 -28.29
CA TRP A 220 -15.04 2.33 -29.74
C TRP A 220 -13.85 1.71 -30.46
N ARG A 221 -12.64 1.82 -29.89
CA ARG A 221 -11.45 1.19 -30.47
C ARG A 221 -11.55 -0.34 -30.44
N GLN A 222 -12.04 -0.92 -29.34
CA GLN A 222 -12.24 -2.36 -29.22
C GLN A 222 -13.25 -2.86 -30.25
N TRP A 223 -14.37 -2.16 -30.42
CA TRP A 223 -15.37 -2.45 -31.44
C TRP A 223 -14.80 -2.34 -32.87
N LYS A 224 -14.03 -1.29 -33.17
CA LYS A 224 -13.37 -1.13 -34.48
C LYS A 224 -12.41 -2.26 -34.78
N ASP A 225 -11.61 -2.68 -33.80
CA ASP A 225 -10.66 -3.78 -33.96
C ASP A 225 -11.39 -5.13 -34.12
N TRP A 226 -12.51 -5.34 -33.42
CA TRP A 226 -13.37 -6.52 -33.58
C TRP A 226 -14.00 -6.59 -34.98
N ARG A 227 -14.59 -5.50 -35.47
CA ARG A 227 -15.14 -5.43 -36.84
C ARG A 227 -14.09 -5.60 -37.93
N GLY A 228 -12.87 -5.15 -37.66
CA GLY A 228 -11.73 -5.27 -38.59
C GLY A 228 -11.01 -6.62 -38.53
N ALA A 229 -11.56 -7.63 -37.85
CA ALA A 229 -10.96 -8.95 -37.66
C ALA A 229 -9.52 -8.93 -37.10
N LYS A 230 -9.16 -7.89 -36.34
CA LYS A 230 -7.85 -7.82 -35.69
C LYS A 230 -7.85 -8.68 -34.44
N ILE A 231 -6.71 -9.34 -34.17
CA ILE A 231 -6.54 -10.15 -32.96
C ILE A 231 -6.59 -9.22 -31.73
N VAL A 232 -7.62 -9.40 -30.91
CA VAL A 232 -7.76 -8.83 -29.57
C VAL A 232 -7.60 -9.97 -28.58
N SER A 233 -6.65 -9.87 -27.66
CA SER A 233 -6.47 -10.88 -26.61
C SER A 233 -7.66 -10.83 -25.64
N PRO A 234 -8.50 -11.89 -25.54
CA PRO A 234 -9.64 -11.88 -24.62
C PRO A 234 -9.19 -11.80 -23.16
N VAL A 235 -8.10 -12.50 -22.81
CA VAL A 235 -7.52 -12.45 -21.45
C VAL A 235 -7.06 -11.05 -21.06
N LYS A 236 -6.59 -10.22 -22.02
CA LYS A 236 -6.28 -8.80 -21.74
C LYS A 236 -7.52 -8.04 -21.25
N ILE A 237 -8.66 -8.26 -21.91
CA ILE A 237 -9.90 -7.56 -21.56
C ILE A 237 -10.41 -8.05 -20.22
N THR A 238 -10.38 -9.36 -19.97
CA THR A 238 -10.76 -9.92 -18.67
C THR A 238 -9.85 -9.42 -17.54
N LEU A 239 -8.53 -9.35 -17.79
CA LEU A 239 -7.58 -8.73 -16.84
C LEU A 239 -7.96 -7.28 -16.55
N LEU A 240 -8.14 -6.45 -17.59
CA LEU A 240 -8.47 -5.03 -17.41
C LEU A 240 -9.74 -4.84 -16.59
N VAL A 241 -10.82 -5.56 -16.94
CA VAL A 241 -12.08 -5.50 -16.21
C VAL A 241 -11.89 -5.94 -14.77
N SER A 242 -11.23 -7.08 -14.55
CA SER A 242 -11.00 -7.61 -13.21
C SER A 242 -10.15 -6.67 -12.35
N SER A 243 -9.02 -6.19 -12.85
CA SER A 243 -8.12 -5.29 -12.14
C SER A 243 -8.77 -3.93 -11.85
N ILE A 244 -9.48 -3.34 -12.80
CA ILE A 244 -10.18 -2.06 -12.61
C ILE A 244 -11.34 -2.22 -11.61
N ALA A 245 -12.16 -3.26 -11.76
CA ALA A 245 -13.27 -3.52 -10.85
C ALA A 245 -12.78 -3.80 -9.43
N PHE A 246 -11.72 -4.59 -9.28
CA PHE A 246 -11.14 -4.88 -7.98
C PHE A 246 -10.48 -3.65 -7.35
N TRP A 247 -9.75 -2.85 -8.12
CA TRP A 247 -9.22 -1.57 -7.64
C TRP A 247 -10.36 -0.63 -7.20
N TRP A 248 -11.44 -0.54 -7.98
CA TRP A 248 -12.61 0.24 -7.61
C TRP A 248 -13.22 -0.25 -6.30
N TYR A 249 -13.43 -1.56 -6.17
CA TYR A 249 -13.93 -2.19 -4.94
C TYR A 249 -13.04 -1.91 -3.73
N CYS A 250 -11.72 -2.04 -3.86
CA CYS A 250 -10.77 -1.75 -2.79
C CYS A 250 -10.78 -0.27 -2.34
N ASN A 251 -11.21 0.65 -3.20
CA ASN A 251 -11.24 2.09 -2.87
C ASN A 251 -12.64 2.60 -2.49
N ASN A 252 -13.70 1.99 -3.02
CA ASN A 252 -15.08 2.50 -2.93
C ASN A 252 -16.10 1.48 -2.42
N GLY A 253 -15.78 0.18 -2.45
CA GLY A 253 -16.68 -0.90 -2.03
C GLY A 253 -16.44 -1.39 -0.60
N VAL A 254 -15.26 -1.12 -0.04
CA VAL A 254 -14.90 -1.50 1.34
C VAL A 254 -15.13 -0.34 2.31
N GLN A 255 -15.59 -0.66 3.51
CA GLN A 255 -15.89 0.32 4.56
C GLN A 255 -14.65 0.80 5.32
N ASN A 256 -13.56 0.03 5.28
CA ASN A 256 -12.32 0.33 5.99
C ASN A 256 -11.15 0.50 5.00
N ILE A 257 -10.44 1.62 5.08
CA ILE A 257 -9.33 1.96 4.18
C ILE A 257 -8.19 0.94 4.25
N LEU A 258 -7.89 0.43 5.45
CA LEU A 258 -6.78 -0.50 5.67
C LEU A 258 -7.08 -1.85 5.02
N VAL A 259 -8.33 -2.31 5.12
CA VAL A 259 -8.80 -3.53 4.43
C VAL A 259 -8.70 -3.35 2.91
N GLY A 260 -9.09 -2.17 2.41
CA GLY A 260 -8.98 -1.84 0.99
C GLY A 260 -7.54 -1.83 0.48
N ILE A 261 -6.62 -1.23 1.23
CA ILE A 261 -5.19 -1.29 0.93
C ILE A 261 -4.73 -2.75 0.92
N ALA A 262 -4.97 -3.48 2.00
CA ALA A 262 -4.51 -4.85 2.16
C ALA A 262 -5.02 -5.78 1.05
N LEU A 263 -6.30 -5.69 0.66
CA LEU A 263 -6.86 -6.45 -0.46
C LEU A 263 -6.11 -6.18 -1.77
N PHE A 264 -5.86 -4.91 -2.08
CA PHE A 264 -5.16 -4.53 -3.30
C PHE A 264 -3.69 -4.97 -3.28
N GLU A 265 -3.00 -4.77 -2.16
CA GLU A 265 -1.61 -5.21 -1.99
C GLU A 265 -1.50 -6.71 -2.25
N VAL A 266 -2.31 -7.56 -1.60
CA VAL A 266 -2.23 -9.02 -1.84
C VAL A 266 -2.50 -9.38 -3.30
N PHE A 267 -3.45 -8.72 -3.96
CA PHE A 267 -3.69 -8.93 -5.39
C PHE A 267 -2.48 -8.54 -6.25
N HIS A 268 -1.93 -7.36 -5.98
CA HIS A 268 -0.73 -6.86 -6.62
C HIS A 268 0.46 -7.83 -6.44
N ASP A 269 0.65 -8.33 -5.22
CA ASP A 269 1.73 -9.23 -4.82
C ASP A 269 1.66 -10.58 -5.53
N VAL A 270 0.46 -11.19 -5.58
CA VAL A 270 0.28 -12.48 -6.24
C VAL A 270 0.67 -12.38 -7.71
N GLN A 271 0.23 -11.32 -8.40
CA GLN A 271 0.59 -11.06 -9.78
C GLN A 271 2.10 -10.82 -9.94
N TYR A 272 2.66 -9.98 -9.07
CA TYR A 272 4.05 -9.56 -9.11
C TYR A 272 5.00 -10.73 -8.84
N LEU A 273 4.82 -11.45 -7.73
CA LEU A 273 5.65 -12.60 -7.35
C LEU A 273 5.59 -13.69 -8.42
N ALA A 274 4.42 -13.94 -9.02
CA ALA A 274 4.29 -14.88 -10.13
C ALA A 274 5.16 -14.47 -11.32
N ILE A 275 5.02 -13.23 -11.82
CA ILE A 275 5.77 -12.81 -13.01
C ILE A 275 7.28 -12.71 -12.74
N VAL A 276 7.70 -12.26 -11.55
CA VAL A 276 9.11 -12.15 -11.15
C VAL A 276 9.75 -13.53 -11.08
N TRP A 277 9.07 -14.49 -10.45
CA TRP A 277 9.55 -15.86 -10.35
C TRP A 277 9.77 -16.49 -11.73
N ILE A 278 8.76 -16.43 -12.60
CA ILE A 278 8.86 -17.02 -13.94
C ILE A 278 9.94 -16.34 -14.78
N TYR A 279 10.04 -15.01 -14.71
CA TYR A 279 11.05 -14.28 -15.44
C TYR A 279 12.47 -14.71 -15.02
N ASN A 280 12.75 -14.71 -13.72
CA ASN A 280 14.08 -15.07 -13.22
C ASN A 280 14.42 -16.54 -13.45
N ARG A 281 13.43 -17.43 -13.37
CA ARG A 281 13.60 -18.82 -13.76
C ARG A 281 13.95 -18.97 -15.24
N SER A 282 13.17 -18.35 -16.13
CA SER A 282 13.46 -18.40 -17.57
C SER A 282 14.82 -17.80 -17.91
N ARG A 283 15.28 -16.80 -17.15
CA ARG A 283 16.62 -16.22 -17.28
C ARG A 283 17.70 -17.24 -16.92
N VAL A 284 17.61 -17.84 -15.73
CA VAL A 284 18.59 -18.83 -15.27
C VAL A 284 18.65 -20.05 -16.19
N GLU A 285 17.52 -20.46 -16.77
CA GLU A 285 17.47 -21.56 -17.73
C GLU A 285 18.10 -21.24 -19.09
N ARG A 286 18.14 -19.96 -19.50
CA ARG A 286 18.58 -19.54 -20.86
C ARG A 286 19.90 -18.79 -20.91
N ASP A 287 20.35 -18.23 -19.80
CA ASP A 287 21.57 -17.42 -19.70
C ASP A 287 22.58 -18.12 -18.79
N GLU A 288 23.55 -18.78 -19.43
CA GLU A 288 24.56 -19.56 -18.73
C GLU A 288 25.48 -18.70 -17.86
N SER A 289 25.55 -17.38 -18.10
CA SER A 289 26.37 -16.45 -17.32
C SER A 289 25.80 -16.11 -15.94
N ILE A 290 24.56 -16.51 -15.64
CA ILE A 290 23.96 -16.32 -14.32
C ILE A 290 24.34 -17.48 -13.41
N HIS A 291 25.21 -17.27 -12.43
CA HIS A 291 25.67 -18.29 -11.47
C HIS A 291 25.42 -17.88 -10.00
N GLY A 292 25.84 -18.74 -9.06
CA GLY A 292 25.75 -18.48 -7.63
C GLY A 292 24.31 -18.50 -7.11
N PHE A 293 24.00 -17.57 -6.20
CA PHE A 293 22.70 -17.49 -5.51
C PHE A 293 21.50 -17.42 -6.47
N MET A 294 21.58 -16.59 -7.51
CA MET A 294 20.51 -16.45 -8.51
C MET A 294 20.20 -17.79 -9.19
N ARG A 295 21.23 -18.51 -9.65
CA ARG A 295 21.04 -19.83 -10.26
C ARG A 295 20.53 -20.86 -9.24
N PHE A 296 21.04 -20.82 -8.01
CA PHE A 296 20.61 -21.74 -6.96
C PHE A 296 19.12 -21.60 -6.65
N VAL A 297 18.61 -20.38 -6.47
CA VAL A 297 17.21 -20.13 -6.08
C VAL A 297 16.24 -20.35 -7.25
N PHE A 298 16.60 -19.94 -8.47
CA PHE A 298 15.68 -19.97 -9.61
C PHE A 298 15.89 -21.16 -10.56
N ARG A 299 16.73 -22.15 -10.22
CA ARG A 299 16.80 -23.41 -10.99
C ARG A 299 15.49 -24.19 -10.89
N ARG A 300 15.30 -25.13 -11.81
CA ARG A 300 14.10 -25.96 -11.90
C ARG A 300 13.96 -26.91 -10.70
N SER A 301 13.32 -26.44 -9.64
CA SER A 301 12.87 -27.24 -8.50
C SER A 301 11.59 -26.66 -7.89
N GLY A 302 10.63 -27.53 -7.57
CA GLY A 302 9.41 -27.12 -6.86
C GLY A 302 9.68 -26.66 -5.42
N SER A 303 10.64 -27.29 -4.72
CA SER A 303 10.98 -26.94 -3.33
C SER A 303 11.57 -25.54 -3.19
N LEU A 304 12.20 -25.01 -4.24
CA LEU A 304 12.79 -23.67 -4.22
C LEU A 304 11.76 -22.55 -4.29
N ILE A 305 10.53 -22.84 -4.72
CA ILE A 305 9.40 -21.92 -4.56
C ILE A 305 9.17 -21.67 -3.06
N GLY A 306 9.22 -22.72 -2.24
CA GLY A 306 9.12 -22.60 -0.78
C GLY A 306 10.25 -21.79 -0.17
N VAL A 307 11.50 -21.96 -0.62
CA VAL A 307 12.63 -21.15 -0.18
C VAL A 307 12.45 -19.68 -0.57
N TYR A 308 12.01 -19.41 -1.80
CA TYR A 308 11.75 -18.05 -2.27
C TYR A 308 10.66 -17.35 -1.48
N LEU A 309 9.54 -18.03 -1.22
CA LEU A 309 8.47 -17.52 -0.35
C LEU A 309 8.97 -17.33 1.09
N GLY A 310 9.77 -18.27 1.61
CA GLY A 310 10.39 -18.14 2.93
C GLY A 310 11.30 -16.92 3.05
N LEU A 311 12.09 -16.60 2.02
CA LEU A 311 12.92 -15.40 1.97
C LEU A 311 12.08 -14.11 1.93
N VAL A 312 11.00 -14.10 1.13
CA VAL A 312 10.03 -13.00 1.08
C VAL A 312 9.41 -12.76 2.45
N LEU A 313 8.97 -13.82 3.13
CA LEU A 313 8.41 -13.73 4.48
C LEU A 313 9.45 -13.27 5.50
N ALA A 314 10.67 -13.80 5.44
CA ALA A 314 11.76 -13.43 6.35
C ALA A 314 12.19 -11.97 6.18
N TYR A 315 12.16 -11.44 4.94
CA TYR A 315 12.42 -10.02 4.71
C TYR A 315 11.26 -9.14 5.18
N GLY A 316 10.03 -9.57 4.92
CA GLY A 316 8.82 -8.87 5.36
C GLY A 316 8.66 -8.75 6.88
N SER A 317 9.16 -9.73 7.64
CA SER A 317 9.10 -9.70 9.11
C SER A 317 9.84 -8.52 9.74
N ILE A 318 10.76 -7.87 9.00
CA ILE A 318 11.41 -6.62 9.43
C ILE A 318 10.36 -5.52 9.69
N ALA A 319 9.25 -5.48 8.93
CA ALA A 319 8.19 -4.50 9.19
C ALA A 319 7.52 -4.74 10.56
N LEU A 320 7.45 -5.97 11.07
CA LEU A 320 6.82 -6.26 12.34
C LEU A 320 7.61 -5.72 13.53
N THR A 321 8.94 -5.59 13.40
CA THR A 321 9.79 -5.04 14.47
C THR A 321 9.54 -3.55 14.71
N THR A 322 9.00 -2.83 13.71
CA THR A 322 8.59 -1.42 13.87
C THR A 322 7.52 -1.24 14.94
N SER A 323 6.64 -2.23 15.10
CA SER A 323 5.48 -2.14 15.99
C SER A 323 5.78 -2.54 17.43
N GLY A 324 6.85 -3.33 17.65
CA GLY A 324 7.23 -3.85 18.96
C GLY A 324 8.31 -3.03 19.70
N THR A 325 8.83 -1.96 19.09
CA THR A 325 9.94 -1.19 19.69
C THR A 325 9.42 0.04 20.44
N SER A 326 9.71 0.14 21.74
CA SER A 326 9.38 1.30 22.58
C SER A 326 10.38 2.45 22.45
N ILE A 327 11.58 2.20 21.91
CA ILE A 327 12.62 3.22 21.72
C ILE A 327 12.32 4.04 20.45
N GLU A 328 11.91 5.29 20.62
CA GLU A 328 11.47 6.20 19.56
C GLU A 328 12.50 6.37 18.43
N SER A 329 13.78 6.57 18.76
CA SER A 329 14.85 6.71 17.76
C SER A 329 14.97 5.47 16.86
N ILE A 330 14.85 4.27 17.43
CA ILE A 330 14.91 3.02 16.66
C ILE A 330 13.65 2.89 15.81
N LYS A 331 12.47 3.22 16.35
CA LYS A 331 11.21 3.24 15.62
C LYS A 331 11.29 4.12 14.38
N HIS A 332 11.84 5.34 14.49
CA HIS A 332 12.00 6.23 13.35
C HIS A 332 12.91 5.67 12.27
N VAL A 333 14.04 5.06 12.66
CA VAL A 333 14.96 4.40 11.72
C VAL A 333 14.26 3.24 11.01
N LEU A 334 13.53 2.39 11.73
CA LEU A 334 12.81 1.26 11.15
C LEU A 334 11.71 1.72 10.18
N ILE A 335 10.93 2.74 10.52
CA ILE A 335 9.93 3.35 9.61
C ILE A 335 10.62 3.89 8.35
N GLY A 336 11.77 4.54 8.50
CA GLY A 336 12.59 5.03 7.39
C GLY A 336 13.06 3.89 6.48
N VAL A 337 13.52 2.76 7.05
CA VAL A 337 13.92 1.56 6.31
C VAL A 337 12.76 0.96 5.53
N VAL A 338 11.59 0.79 6.15
CA VAL A 338 10.39 0.24 5.50
C VAL A 338 9.95 1.14 4.33
N THR A 339 9.91 2.46 4.56
CA THR A 339 9.53 3.44 3.53
C THR A 339 10.53 3.47 2.38
N ALA A 340 11.83 3.43 2.68
CA ALA A 340 12.88 3.38 1.67
C ALA A 340 12.81 2.09 0.84
N SER A 341 12.51 0.95 1.48
CA SER A 341 12.31 -0.34 0.80
C SER A 341 11.19 -0.25 -0.24
N ALA A 342 10.04 0.35 0.12
CA ALA A 342 8.93 0.56 -0.80
C ALA A 342 9.31 1.45 -2.00
N LEU A 343 9.91 2.61 -1.75
CA LEU A 343 10.31 3.52 -2.83
C LEU A 343 11.40 2.90 -3.73
N LEU A 344 12.32 2.12 -3.15
CA LEU A 344 13.34 1.40 -3.91
C LEU A 344 12.77 0.29 -4.76
N HIS A 345 11.80 -0.48 -4.25
CA HIS A 345 11.07 -1.47 -5.03
C HIS A 345 10.50 -0.84 -6.29
N PHE A 346 9.75 0.26 -6.13
CA PHE A 346 9.17 0.93 -7.28
C PHE A 346 10.22 1.48 -8.26
N TYR A 347 11.36 1.96 -7.74
CA TYR A 347 12.46 2.45 -8.55
C TYR A 347 13.13 1.33 -9.36
N TYR A 348 13.42 0.19 -8.73
CA TYR A 348 14.07 -0.95 -9.37
C TYR A 348 13.22 -1.59 -10.45
N ASP A 349 11.91 -1.68 -10.24
CA ASP A 349 10.99 -2.19 -11.24
C ASP A 349 11.01 -1.40 -12.55
N GLY A 350 11.31 -0.11 -12.48
CA GLY A 350 11.55 0.74 -13.65
C GLY A 350 12.73 0.30 -14.53
N PHE A 351 13.66 -0.51 -14.02
CA PHE A 351 14.78 -1.08 -14.78
C PHE A 351 14.52 -2.51 -15.28
N ILE A 352 13.52 -3.17 -14.70
CA ILE A 352 13.35 -4.62 -14.75
C ILE A 352 12.28 -5.03 -15.78
N TRP A 353 11.21 -4.23 -15.96
CA TRP A 353 9.96 -4.62 -16.66
C TRP A 353 9.72 -3.98 -18.02
N LYS A 354 10.75 -3.53 -18.72
CA LYS A 354 10.58 -2.85 -20.01
C LYS A 354 10.37 -3.83 -21.17
N VAL A 355 9.11 -4.10 -21.52
CA VAL A 355 8.71 -4.95 -22.68
C VAL A 355 9.24 -4.45 -24.04
N ARG A 356 9.77 -3.22 -24.10
CA ARG A 356 10.48 -2.69 -25.28
C ARG A 356 11.93 -3.20 -25.40
N GLU A 357 12.50 -3.75 -24.35
CA GLU A 357 13.87 -4.27 -24.34
C GLU A 357 13.89 -5.69 -24.90
N THR A 358 14.82 -5.96 -25.81
CA THR A 358 14.94 -7.25 -26.51
C THR A 358 15.08 -8.41 -25.54
N GLN A 359 15.94 -8.27 -24.53
CA GLN A 359 16.15 -9.30 -23.50
C GLN A 359 14.86 -9.63 -22.74
N THR A 360 14.10 -8.62 -22.31
CA THR A 360 12.82 -8.81 -21.62
C THR A 360 11.81 -9.54 -22.50
N ARG A 361 11.73 -9.19 -23.80
CA ARG A 361 10.84 -9.87 -24.76
C ARG A 361 11.21 -11.34 -24.93
N VAL A 362 12.49 -11.64 -25.12
CA VAL A 362 12.98 -13.03 -25.26
C VAL A 362 12.59 -13.85 -24.04
N MET A 363 12.82 -13.33 -22.82
CA MET A 363 12.48 -14.05 -21.58
C MET A 363 10.98 -14.26 -21.38
N LEU A 364 10.14 -13.39 -21.93
CA LEU A 364 8.68 -13.54 -21.91
C LEU A 364 8.13 -14.37 -23.08
N GLY A 365 9.00 -14.86 -23.97
CA GLY A 365 8.59 -15.60 -25.18
C GLY A 365 7.80 -14.71 -26.16
N ILE A 366 8.25 -13.47 -26.33
CA ILE A 366 7.68 -12.47 -27.24
C ILE A 366 8.67 -12.24 -28.40
N ASP A 367 8.17 -12.23 -29.64
CA ASP A 367 9.00 -12.01 -30.82
C ASP A 367 9.72 -10.65 -30.78
N GLY A 368 11.00 -10.64 -31.15
CA GLY A 368 11.85 -9.43 -31.17
C GLY A 368 11.57 -8.44 -32.32
N SER A 369 10.67 -8.79 -33.26
CA SER A 369 10.37 -7.99 -34.44
C SER A 369 9.65 -6.67 -34.09
N GLY A 370 10.37 -5.55 -34.15
CA GLY A 370 9.82 -4.19 -33.93
C GLY A 370 10.46 -3.37 -32.83
N VAL A 371 11.61 -3.78 -32.28
CA VAL A 371 12.41 -2.91 -31.40
C VAL A 371 13.15 -1.89 -32.27
N SER A 372 12.78 -0.61 -32.18
CA SER A 372 13.54 0.47 -32.83
C SER A 372 14.92 0.58 -32.17
N THR A 373 15.98 0.18 -32.86
CA THR A 373 17.37 0.24 -32.39
C THR A 373 17.99 1.63 -32.53
N LEU A 374 17.37 2.52 -33.32
CA LEU A 374 17.88 3.87 -33.54
C LEU A 374 17.38 4.83 -32.45
N PRO A 375 18.29 5.41 -31.63
CA PRO A 375 17.90 6.49 -30.74
C PRO A 375 17.45 7.67 -31.60
N ALA A 376 16.22 8.13 -31.39
CA ALA A 376 15.76 9.36 -32.01
C ALA A 376 16.75 10.51 -31.70
N PRO A 377 17.02 11.42 -32.66
CA PRO A 377 17.87 12.58 -32.42
C PRO A 377 17.27 13.41 -31.27
N ARG A 378 18.13 13.86 -30.35
CA ARG A 378 17.71 14.54 -29.13
C ARG A 378 18.52 15.82 -28.95
N SER A 379 17.81 16.91 -28.72
CA SER A 379 18.35 18.27 -28.64
C SER A 379 19.03 18.62 -27.31
N TRP A 380 18.84 17.81 -26.24
CA TRP A 380 19.30 18.15 -24.87
C TRP A 380 20.16 17.03 -24.25
N PRO A 381 21.21 17.37 -23.48
CA PRO A 381 22.03 16.42 -22.73
C PRO A 381 21.19 15.48 -21.84
N ALA A 382 21.65 14.23 -21.68
CA ALA A 382 20.90 13.21 -20.95
C ALA A 382 20.67 13.55 -19.47
N TRP A 383 21.66 14.17 -18.81
CA TRP A 383 21.57 14.60 -17.41
C TRP A 383 20.50 15.68 -17.23
N LEU A 384 20.44 16.66 -18.13
CA LEU A 384 19.50 17.78 -18.05
C LEU A 384 18.07 17.31 -18.27
N ARG A 385 17.83 16.42 -19.25
CA ARG A 385 16.52 15.78 -19.43
C ARG A 385 16.11 14.95 -18.23
N HIS A 386 17.07 14.29 -17.58
CA HIS A 386 16.78 13.53 -16.38
C HIS A 386 16.42 14.46 -15.22
N GLY A 387 17.20 15.52 -15.00
CA GLY A 387 16.94 16.57 -14.01
C GLY A 387 15.58 17.23 -14.20
N LEU A 388 15.24 17.64 -15.42
CA LEU A 388 13.94 18.25 -15.73
C LEU A 388 12.75 17.32 -15.46
N ARG A 389 12.91 16.01 -15.70
CA ARG A 389 11.85 15.03 -15.38
C ARG A 389 11.63 14.90 -13.88
N TRP A 390 12.72 14.94 -13.10
CA TRP A 390 12.63 14.88 -11.65
C TRP A 390 12.21 16.22 -11.03
N ALA A 391 12.48 17.35 -11.67
CA ALA A 391 12.09 18.68 -11.19
C ALA A 391 10.57 18.78 -10.96
N VAL A 392 9.77 18.14 -11.82
CA VAL A 392 8.30 18.07 -11.69
C VAL A 392 7.85 17.40 -10.38
N LEU A 393 8.69 16.54 -9.79
CA LEU A 393 8.43 15.91 -8.49
C LEU A 393 9.15 16.63 -7.35
N ILE A 394 10.44 16.91 -7.51
CA ILE A 394 11.31 17.46 -6.47
C ILE A 394 10.87 18.87 -6.07
N ILE A 395 10.48 19.72 -7.03
CA ILE A 395 10.10 21.11 -6.71
C ILE A 395 8.82 21.16 -5.88
N PRO A 396 7.70 20.51 -6.26
CA PRO A 396 6.50 20.51 -5.42
C PRO A 396 6.72 19.85 -4.07
N VAL A 397 7.41 18.70 -4.02
CA VAL A 397 7.72 18.01 -2.76
C VAL A 397 8.59 18.87 -1.86
N GLY A 398 9.63 19.50 -2.41
CA GLY A 398 10.50 20.42 -1.68
C GLY A 398 9.75 21.64 -1.15
N ALA A 399 8.80 22.18 -1.92
CA ALA A 399 7.94 23.28 -1.47
C ALA A 399 7.03 22.88 -0.31
N LEU A 400 6.42 21.69 -0.37
CA LEU A 400 5.63 21.11 0.72
C LEU A 400 6.51 20.92 1.97
N CYS A 401 7.64 20.22 1.85
CA CYS A 401 8.59 20.03 2.96
C CYS A 401 9.01 21.37 3.59
N GLY A 402 9.36 22.37 2.77
CA GLY A 402 9.75 23.69 3.24
C GLY A 402 8.63 24.44 3.95
N ALA A 403 7.39 24.34 3.45
CA ALA A 403 6.22 24.93 4.09
C ALA A 403 5.92 24.27 5.44
N GLN A 404 5.96 22.93 5.51
CA GLN A 404 5.74 22.17 6.73
C GLN A 404 6.79 22.52 7.80
N LEU A 405 8.08 22.47 7.44
CA LEU A 405 9.19 22.82 8.34
C LEU A 405 9.16 24.27 8.79
N GLY A 406 8.64 25.17 7.94
CA GLY A 406 8.41 26.58 8.28
C GLY A 406 7.16 26.84 9.12
N GLY A 407 6.45 25.80 9.58
CA GLY A 407 5.24 25.92 10.41
C GLY A 407 3.99 26.39 9.66
N ARG A 408 4.01 26.39 8.32
CA ARG A 408 2.88 26.85 7.47
C ARG A 408 1.86 25.74 7.19
N VAL A 409 1.62 24.88 8.17
CA VAL A 409 0.59 23.83 8.07
C VAL A 409 -0.79 24.45 8.32
N VAL A 410 -1.80 23.98 7.60
CA VAL A 410 -3.18 24.45 7.80
C VAL A 410 -3.65 24.02 9.19
N PRO A 411 -4.15 24.93 10.04
CA PRO A 411 -4.64 24.58 11.38
C PRO A 411 -5.72 23.50 11.32
N ALA A 412 -5.74 22.60 12.30
CA ALA A 412 -6.60 21.41 12.28
C ALA A 412 -8.10 21.73 12.09
N LEU A 413 -8.60 22.82 12.70
CA LEU A 413 -9.99 23.25 12.55
C LEU A 413 -10.30 23.68 11.11
N GLU A 414 -9.47 24.54 10.52
CA GLU A 414 -9.64 24.97 9.13
C GLU A 414 -9.49 23.79 8.15
N ARG A 415 -8.48 22.95 8.36
CA ARG A 415 -8.21 21.75 7.56
C ARG A 415 -9.43 20.84 7.50
N THR A 416 -9.94 20.44 8.67
CA THR A 416 -11.09 19.52 8.77
C THR A 416 -12.37 20.17 8.26
N GLN A 417 -12.56 21.48 8.46
CA GLN A 417 -13.65 22.23 7.84
C GLN A 417 -13.59 22.15 6.31
N LYS A 418 -12.43 22.43 5.70
CA LYS A 418 -12.27 22.42 4.23
C LYS A 418 -12.51 21.03 3.65
N VAL A 419 -12.06 19.99 4.33
CA VAL A 419 -12.30 18.59 3.95
C VAL A 419 -13.80 18.26 4.03
N ALA A 420 -14.48 18.67 5.11
CA ALA A 420 -15.92 18.51 5.29
C ALA A 420 -16.75 19.31 4.28
N GLU A 421 -16.28 20.48 3.82
CA GLU A 421 -16.92 21.28 2.76
C GLU A 421 -16.83 20.59 1.39
N VAL A 422 -15.73 19.91 1.10
CA VAL A 422 -15.57 19.13 -0.15
C VAL A 422 -16.35 17.82 -0.11
N LEU A 423 -16.46 17.21 1.07
CA LEU A 423 -17.13 15.92 1.30
C LEU A 423 -18.30 16.09 2.30
N PRO A 424 -19.36 16.84 1.97
CA PRO A 424 -20.41 17.18 2.92
C PRO A 424 -21.24 15.99 3.37
N GLN A 425 -21.22 14.88 2.63
CA GLN A 425 -21.96 13.65 2.93
C GLN A 425 -21.09 12.54 3.56
N ASP A 426 -19.78 12.76 3.71
CA ASP A 426 -18.89 11.78 4.33
C ASP A 426 -18.97 11.86 5.85
N ALA A 427 -19.47 10.80 6.49
CA ALA A 427 -19.67 10.75 7.94
C ALA A 427 -18.36 11.00 8.70
N GLN A 428 -17.26 10.37 8.28
CA GLN A 428 -15.96 10.53 8.94
C GLN A 428 -15.39 11.95 8.77
N ALA A 429 -15.58 12.61 7.62
CA ALA A 429 -15.18 14.00 7.43
C ALA A 429 -15.92 14.94 8.40
N GLN A 430 -17.23 14.74 8.57
CA GLN A 430 -18.03 15.52 9.53
C GLN A 430 -17.63 15.21 10.97
N LEU A 431 -17.40 13.95 11.31
CA LEU A 431 -16.87 13.54 12.62
C LEU A 431 -15.52 14.22 12.91
N ASN A 432 -14.58 14.20 11.96
CA ASN A 432 -13.28 14.85 12.10
C ASN A 432 -13.40 16.37 12.29
N TYR A 433 -14.35 17.01 11.60
CA TYR A 433 -14.63 18.43 11.79
C TYR A 433 -15.26 18.71 13.16
N GLY A 434 -16.21 17.87 13.61
CA GLY A 434 -16.78 17.91 14.95
C GLY A 434 -15.70 17.82 16.04
N LYS A 435 -14.75 16.89 15.89
CA LYS A 435 -13.60 16.74 16.81
C LYS A 435 -12.77 18.03 16.89
N ALA A 436 -12.51 18.67 15.75
CA ALA A 436 -11.76 19.91 15.72
C ALA A 436 -12.55 21.10 16.33
N LEU A 437 -13.86 21.16 16.13
CA LEU A 437 -14.75 22.15 16.77
C LEU A 437 -14.76 21.97 18.29
N HIS A 438 -14.88 20.73 18.76
CA HIS A 438 -14.86 20.38 20.18
C HIS A 438 -13.54 20.81 20.83
N ASN A 439 -12.40 20.48 20.21
CA ASN A 439 -11.08 20.92 20.68
C ASN A 439 -10.92 22.44 20.69
N ALA A 440 -11.67 23.16 19.85
CA ALA A 440 -11.73 24.63 19.84
C ALA A 440 -12.76 25.21 20.83
N GLY A 441 -13.37 24.39 21.70
CA GLY A 441 -14.37 24.80 22.68
C GLY A 441 -15.78 25.00 22.11
N ARG A 442 -16.00 24.74 20.82
CA ARG A 442 -17.29 24.94 20.13
C ARG A 442 -18.15 23.67 20.22
N VAL A 443 -18.43 23.24 21.46
CA VAL A 443 -19.02 21.93 21.77
C VAL A 443 -20.40 21.73 21.14
N GLN A 444 -21.27 22.75 21.16
CA GLN A 444 -22.61 22.66 20.56
C GLN A 444 -22.55 22.46 19.04
N GLU A 445 -21.61 23.09 18.36
CA GLU A 445 -21.42 22.89 16.91
C GLU A 445 -20.83 21.51 16.62
N ALA A 446 -19.95 21.01 17.50
CA ALA A 446 -19.42 19.65 17.40
C ALA A 446 -20.53 18.60 17.50
N ILE A 447 -21.48 18.76 18.44
CA ILE A 447 -22.65 17.89 18.59
C ILE A 447 -23.42 17.77 17.27
N ALA A 448 -23.73 18.89 16.62
CA ALA A 448 -24.43 18.86 15.33
C ALA A 448 -23.67 18.09 14.24
N LYS A 449 -22.33 18.12 14.27
CA LYS A 449 -21.50 17.33 13.34
C LYS A 449 -21.47 15.85 13.69
N TYR A 450 -21.42 15.49 14.96
CA TYR A 450 -21.50 14.10 15.41
C TYR A 450 -22.87 13.48 15.11
N GLU A 451 -23.95 14.20 15.39
CA GLU A 451 -25.32 13.78 15.05
C GLU A 451 -25.49 13.58 13.54
N PHE A 452 -24.96 14.50 12.72
CA PHE A 452 -24.96 14.32 11.26
C PHE A 452 -24.16 13.09 10.83
N ALA A 453 -22.97 12.88 11.41
CA ALA A 453 -22.15 11.70 11.09
C ALA A 453 -22.89 10.40 11.41
N LEU A 454 -23.57 10.33 12.56
CA LEU A 454 -24.40 9.18 12.96
C LEU A 454 -25.64 9.01 12.07
N ALA A 455 -26.27 10.11 11.64
CA ALA A 455 -27.37 10.03 10.69
C ALA A 455 -26.94 9.45 9.33
N LYS A 456 -25.68 9.67 8.92
CA LYS A 456 -25.11 9.10 7.69
C LYS A 456 -24.56 7.69 7.87
N GLN A 457 -23.99 7.41 9.04
CA GLN A 457 -23.42 6.11 9.38
C GLN A 457 -23.77 5.76 10.84
N PRO A 458 -24.94 5.14 11.08
CA PRO A 458 -25.40 4.82 12.44
C PRO A 458 -24.50 3.84 13.20
N THR A 459 -23.63 3.11 12.48
CA THR A 459 -22.68 2.15 13.07
C THR A 459 -21.32 2.76 13.40
N LEU A 460 -21.17 4.09 13.31
CA LEU A 460 -19.89 4.76 13.56
C LEU A 460 -19.68 4.95 15.08
N ALA A 461 -19.19 3.89 15.74
CA ALA A 461 -18.96 3.88 17.20
C ALA A 461 -18.15 5.08 17.70
N GLU A 462 -17.13 5.52 16.94
CA GLU A 462 -16.33 6.70 17.28
C GLU A 462 -17.19 7.96 17.42
N ALA A 463 -18.20 8.16 16.55
CA ALA A 463 -19.09 9.32 16.64
C ALA A 463 -20.00 9.28 17.88
N GLU A 464 -20.52 8.09 18.26
CA GLU A 464 -21.26 7.92 19.53
C GLU A 464 -20.38 8.26 20.73
N SER A 465 -19.13 7.77 20.76
CA SER A 465 -18.16 8.12 21.82
C SER A 465 -17.90 9.62 21.95
N TYR A 466 -17.73 10.33 20.83
CA TYR A 466 -17.49 11.78 20.85
C TYR A 466 -18.75 12.59 21.18
N LEU A 467 -19.92 12.10 20.81
CA LEU A 467 -21.18 12.70 21.23
C LEU A 467 -21.40 12.53 22.74
N GLY A 468 -21.08 11.35 23.28
CA GLY A 468 -21.05 11.10 24.73
C GLY A 468 -20.09 12.04 25.45
N LEU A 469 -18.88 12.23 24.91
CA LEU A 469 -17.90 13.18 25.43
C LEU A 469 -18.43 14.62 25.45
N ALA A 470 -19.02 15.07 24.35
CA ALA A 470 -19.56 16.42 24.24
C ALA A 470 -20.69 16.68 25.24
N TRP A 471 -21.60 15.71 25.44
CA TRP A 471 -22.66 15.84 26.46
C TRP A 471 -22.12 15.86 27.89
N ARG A 472 -21.06 15.09 28.17
CA ARG A 472 -20.38 15.12 29.48
C ARG A 472 -19.81 16.50 29.75
N ASP A 473 -19.13 17.08 28.77
CA ASP A 473 -18.51 18.40 28.90
C ASP A 473 -19.56 19.54 29.05
N LEU A 474 -20.80 19.30 28.60
CA LEU A 474 -21.97 20.17 28.88
C LEU A 474 -22.70 19.83 30.20
N GLY A 475 -22.20 18.88 30.99
CA GLY A 475 -22.80 18.45 32.25
C GLY A 475 -24.06 17.56 32.10
N GLN A 476 -24.41 17.16 30.89
CA GLN A 476 -25.57 16.31 30.59
C GLN A 476 -25.20 14.83 30.72
N LEU A 477 -24.94 14.38 31.95
CA LEU A 477 -24.37 13.06 32.23
C LEU A 477 -25.26 11.89 31.79
N ASP A 478 -26.59 12.02 31.84
CA ASP A 478 -27.51 10.97 31.38
C ASP A 478 -27.42 10.73 29.87
N ARG A 479 -27.39 11.80 29.07
CA ARG A 479 -27.18 11.72 27.62
C ARG A 479 -25.81 11.15 27.31
N SER A 480 -24.79 11.60 28.04
CA SER A 480 -23.42 11.10 27.89
C SER A 480 -23.35 9.58 28.04
N LEU A 481 -23.96 9.05 29.11
CA LEU A 481 -24.01 7.62 29.40
C LEU A 481 -24.71 6.85 28.27
N GLU A 482 -25.87 7.30 27.80
CA GLU A 482 -26.60 6.66 26.69
C GLU A 482 -25.75 6.53 25.40
N HIS A 483 -25.01 7.58 25.05
CA HIS A 483 -24.15 7.59 23.86
C HIS A 483 -22.92 6.69 24.03
N TYR A 484 -22.28 6.69 25.21
CA TYR A 484 -21.17 5.78 25.48
C TYR A 484 -21.61 4.31 25.50
N GLU A 485 -22.79 3.99 26.05
CA GLU A 485 -23.36 2.63 26.01
C GLU A 485 -23.62 2.17 24.57
N ARG A 486 -24.17 3.04 23.72
CA ARG A 486 -24.34 2.77 22.29
C ARG A 486 -23.00 2.55 21.59
N SER A 487 -22.02 3.41 21.86
CA SER A 487 -20.66 3.25 21.33
C SER A 487 -20.05 1.90 21.72
N PHE A 488 -20.19 1.49 22.98
CA PHE A 488 -19.72 0.19 23.47
C PHE A 488 -20.46 -0.98 22.82
N HIS A 489 -21.77 -0.88 22.61
CA HIS A 489 -22.52 -1.92 21.87
C HIS A 489 -22.03 -2.07 20.42
N LEU A 490 -21.66 -0.97 19.77
CA LEU A 490 -21.13 -0.98 18.40
C LEU A 490 -19.69 -1.51 18.33
N ASP A 491 -18.87 -1.26 19.34
CA ASP A 491 -17.51 -1.78 19.45
C ASP A 491 -17.19 -2.25 20.89
N PRO A 492 -17.60 -3.48 21.26
CA PRO A 492 -17.43 -4.00 22.62
C PRO A 492 -15.98 -4.25 23.03
N LYS A 493 -15.02 -4.15 22.09
CA LYS A 493 -13.59 -4.35 22.35
C LYS A 493 -12.85 -3.04 22.58
N ASN A 494 -13.53 -1.91 22.51
CA ASN A 494 -12.93 -0.60 22.70
C ASN A 494 -12.79 -0.25 24.19
N GLY A 495 -11.69 -0.70 24.82
CA GLY A 495 -11.39 -0.37 26.22
C GLY A 495 -11.39 1.13 26.50
N LYS A 496 -10.95 1.98 25.56
CA LYS A 496 -10.97 3.44 25.74
C LYS A 496 -12.40 4.01 25.83
N CYS A 497 -13.35 3.45 25.06
CA CYS A 497 -14.75 3.83 25.18
C CYS A 497 -15.29 3.47 26.57
N GLU A 498 -14.94 2.28 27.06
CA GLU A 498 -15.42 1.81 28.35
C GLU A 498 -14.81 2.56 29.54
N SER A 499 -13.54 2.95 29.49
CA SER A 499 -12.94 3.80 30.52
C SER A 499 -13.57 5.21 30.55
N ASN A 500 -13.97 5.74 29.39
CA ASN A 500 -14.72 7.01 29.35
C ASN A 500 -16.11 6.86 29.95
N LEU A 501 -16.82 5.76 29.66
CA LEU A 501 -18.10 5.43 30.29
C LEU A 501 -17.95 5.35 31.82
N ALA A 502 -16.89 4.68 32.30
CA ALA A 502 -16.57 4.61 33.72
C ALA A 502 -16.38 6.02 34.33
N GLY A 503 -15.68 6.92 33.64
CA GLY A 503 -15.52 8.31 34.09
C GLY A 503 -16.85 9.08 34.20
N VAL A 504 -17.82 8.79 33.33
CA VAL A 504 -19.19 9.37 33.45
C VAL A 504 -19.90 8.82 34.67
N LEU A 505 -19.75 7.52 34.98
CA LEU A 505 -20.31 6.90 36.18
C LEU A 505 -19.69 7.50 37.46
N VAL A 506 -18.38 7.78 37.46
CA VAL A 506 -17.72 8.52 38.56
C VAL A 506 -18.35 9.90 38.73
N ALA A 507 -18.53 10.65 37.64
CA ALA A 507 -19.17 11.97 37.70
C ALA A 507 -20.62 11.94 38.22
N LYS A 508 -21.31 10.81 38.07
CA LYS A 508 -22.65 10.56 38.65
C LYS A 508 -22.62 10.03 40.08
N GLY A 509 -21.46 9.72 40.65
CA GLY A 509 -21.31 9.12 41.99
C GLY A 509 -21.54 7.61 42.04
N LEU A 510 -21.65 6.93 40.90
CA LEU A 510 -21.86 5.47 40.80
C LEU A 510 -20.51 4.73 40.85
N LEU A 511 -19.79 4.86 41.97
CA LEU A 511 -18.39 4.47 42.08
C LEU A 511 -18.15 2.96 41.94
N THR A 512 -19.06 2.12 42.45
CA THR A 512 -18.95 0.65 42.34
C THR A 512 -19.07 0.19 40.90
N GLU A 513 -20.01 0.76 40.14
CA GLU A 513 -20.18 0.45 38.71
C GLU A 513 -18.99 0.96 37.89
N ALA A 514 -18.50 2.16 38.20
CA ALA A 514 -17.33 2.74 37.55
C ALA A 514 -16.08 1.84 37.72
N ARG A 515 -15.84 1.32 38.92
CA ARG A 515 -14.72 0.38 39.18
C ARG A 515 -14.79 -0.83 38.25
N VAL A 516 -15.94 -1.51 38.18
CA VAL A 516 -16.13 -2.69 37.32
C VAL A 516 -15.84 -2.35 35.85
N ARG A 517 -16.27 -1.18 35.38
CA ARG A 517 -16.02 -0.72 34.01
C ARG A 517 -14.55 -0.40 33.74
N TYR A 518 -13.85 0.22 34.69
CA TYR A 518 -12.40 0.43 34.54
C TYR A 518 -11.63 -0.89 34.52
N GLU A 519 -11.98 -1.84 35.40
CA GLU A 519 -11.37 -3.18 35.42
C GLU A 519 -11.60 -3.92 34.10
N HIS A 520 -12.83 -3.89 33.55
CA HIS A 520 -13.13 -4.50 32.26
C HIS A 520 -12.41 -3.79 31.11
N SER A 521 -12.38 -2.44 31.10
CA SER A 521 -11.57 -1.66 30.15
C SER A 521 -10.10 -2.10 30.12
N LEU A 522 -9.49 -2.30 31.29
CA LEU A 522 -8.10 -2.72 31.42
C LEU A 522 -7.88 -4.19 31.04
N SER A 523 -8.92 -5.04 31.17
CA SER A 523 -8.90 -6.41 30.65
C SER A 523 -8.94 -6.45 29.12
N LEU A 524 -9.60 -5.48 28.48
CA LEU A 524 -9.64 -5.32 27.02
C LEU A 524 -8.34 -4.71 26.49
N ASN A 525 -7.80 -3.72 27.19
CA ASN A 525 -6.54 -3.06 26.86
C ASN A 525 -5.81 -2.61 28.12
N SER A 526 -4.74 -3.32 28.48
CA SER A 526 -3.90 -3.04 29.64
C SER A 526 -3.06 -1.77 29.51
N ASP A 527 -2.88 -1.25 28.29
CA ASP A 527 -1.97 -0.13 28.01
C ASP A 527 -2.70 1.21 28.03
N LEU A 528 -3.70 1.36 28.90
CA LEU A 528 -4.49 2.57 29.08
C LEU A 528 -4.09 3.30 30.36
N GLN A 529 -3.11 4.20 30.25
CA GLN A 529 -2.54 4.93 31.39
C GLN A 529 -3.60 5.75 32.16
N ILE A 530 -4.54 6.39 31.44
CA ILE A 530 -5.61 7.17 32.07
C ILE A 530 -6.56 6.24 32.84
N ALA A 531 -6.93 5.08 32.27
CA ALA A 531 -7.80 4.13 32.95
C ALA A 531 -7.16 3.58 34.24
N HIS A 532 -5.85 3.29 34.20
CA HIS A 532 -5.08 2.92 35.39
C HIS A 532 -5.08 4.01 36.46
N LYS A 533 -4.81 5.27 36.08
CA LYS A 533 -4.82 6.40 37.01
C LYS A 533 -6.21 6.59 37.63
N GLU A 534 -7.28 6.63 36.83
CA GLU A 534 -8.64 6.86 37.33
C GLU A 534 -9.15 5.71 38.22
N LEU A 535 -8.80 4.46 37.91
CA LEU A 535 -9.08 3.33 38.80
C LEU A 535 -8.31 3.45 40.12
N ALA A 536 -7.04 3.87 40.07
CA ALA A 536 -6.25 4.10 41.26
C ALA A 536 -6.82 5.23 42.14
N ASP A 537 -7.34 6.30 41.54
CA ASP A 537 -8.03 7.38 42.26
C ASP A 537 -9.27 6.84 43.00
N LEU A 538 -10.09 6.02 42.33
CA LEU A 538 -11.26 5.35 42.95
C LEU A 538 -10.86 4.45 44.13
N LEU A 539 -9.82 3.64 43.95
CA LEU A 539 -9.30 2.75 45.00
C LEU A 539 -8.73 3.54 46.19
N THR A 540 -8.07 4.67 45.91
CA THR A 540 -7.57 5.57 46.96
C THR A 540 -8.73 6.13 47.77
N GLY A 541 -9.80 6.58 47.11
CA GLY A 541 -11.02 7.05 47.79
C GLY A 541 -11.74 5.96 48.61
N ALA A 542 -11.60 4.69 48.21
CA ALA A 542 -12.12 3.54 48.95
C ALA A 542 -11.19 3.04 50.09
N GLY A 543 -10.01 3.64 50.26
CA GLY A 543 -9.02 3.22 51.27
C GLY A 543 -8.16 2.01 50.85
N GLU A 544 -8.28 1.54 49.61
CA GLU A 544 -7.54 0.40 49.06
C GLU A 544 -6.16 0.83 48.52
N TYR A 545 -5.35 1.47 49.37
CA TYR A 545 -4.13 2.16 48.94
C TYR A 545 -3.09 1.28 48.25
N LYS A 546 -2.96 0.01 48.67
CA LYS A 546 -2.00 -0.93 48.04
C LYS A 546 -2.35 -1.21 46.58
N ALA A 547 -3.62 -1.48 46.29
CA ALA A 547 -4.08 -1.70 44.92
C ALA A 547 -4.00 -0.42 44.07
N ALA A 548 -4.29 0.74 44.67
CA ALA A 548 -4.12 2.03 44.01
C ALA A 548 -2.66 2.26 43.57
N ILE A 549 -1.69 1.96 44.43
CA ILE A 549 -0.25 2.09 44.12
C ILE A 549 0.13 1.27 42.89
N GLU A 550 -0.31 0.01 42.80
CA GLU A 550 -0.02 -0.87 41.66
C GLU A 550 -0.52 -0.26 40.33
N HIS A 551 -1.70 0.33 40.35
CA HIS A 551 -2.28 0.97 39.17
C HIS A 551 -1.61 2.29 38.81
N TYR A 552 -1.25 3.16 39.76
CA TYR A 552 -0.46 4.35 39.44
C TYR A 552 0.92 3.98 38.87
N GLU A 553 1.56 2.94 39.40
CA GLU A 553 2.83 2.43 38.87
C GLU A 553 2.66 1.87 37.46
N ALA A 554 1.55 1.19 37.16
CA ALA A 554 1.23 0.76 35.80
C ALA A 554 1.03 1.95 34.85
N ALA A 555 0.28 2.98 35.27
CA ALA A 555 0.10 4.21 34.51
C ALA A 555 1.45 4.88 34.18
N LEU A 556 2.35 4.98 35.16
CA LEU A 556 3.68 5.56 34.99
C LEU A 556 4.64 4.67 34.19
N ARG A 557 4.43 3.35 34.17
CA ARG A 557 5.18 2.44 33.30
C ARG A 557 4.82 2.67 31.83
N ILE A 558 3.54 2.91 31.56
CA ILE A 558 3.02 3.18 30.21
C ILE A 558 3.39 4.61 29.78
N GLN A 559 3.19 5.58 30.66
CA GLN A 559 3.56 6.99 30.44
C GLN A 559 4.42 7.51 31.61
N PRO A 560 5.75 7.47 31.48
CA PRO A 560 6.65 7.93 32.54
C PRO A 560 6.51 9.41 32.89
N ASP A 561 6.13 10.24 31.91
CA ASP A 561 5.84 11.66 32.09
C ASP A 561 4.33 11.88 32.27
N PHE A 562 3.82 11.46 33.42
CA PHE A 562 2.42 11.63 33.82
C PHE A 562 2.33 12.25 35.22
N PRO A 563 2.37 13.60 35.31
CA PRO A 563 2.49 14.32 36.58
C PRO A 563 1.39 13.97 37.59
N GLU A 564 0.13 13.90 37.16
CA GLU A 564 -1.00 13.61 38.05
C GLU A 564 -0.86 12.21 38.69
N ALA A 565 -0.47 11.20 37.90
CA ALA A 565 -0.25 9.85 38.42
C ALA A 565 0.93 9.79 39.41
N LYS A 566 1.97 10.58 39.19
CA LYS A 566 3.15 10.66 40.08
C LYS A 566 2.82 11.31 41.42
N GLU A 567 2.07 12.41 41.39
CA GLU A 567 1.61 13.10 42.60
C GLU A 567 0.68 12.19 43.41
N ASN A 568 -0.32 11.60 42.77
CA ASN A 568 -1.29 10.71 43.44
C ASN A 568 -0.63 9.43 43.98
N LEU A 569 0.36 8.87 43.29
CA LEU A 569 1.17 7.76 43.80
C LEU A 569 1.92 8.13 45.09
N SER A 570 2.55 9.31 45.13
CA SER A 570 3.25 9.80 46.31
C SER A 570 2.29 9.96 47.49
N PHE A 571 1.09 10.50 47.22
CA PHE A 571 0.04 10.64 48.22
C PHE A 571 -0.44 9.28 48.76
N ALA A 572 -0.78 8.34 47.90
CA ALA A 572 -1.23 7.00 48.29
C ALA A 572 -0.16 6.22 49.10
N ARG A 573 1.13 6.39 48.77
CA ARG A 573 2.25 5.80 49.54
C ARG A 573 2.36 6.37 50.95
N THR A 574 2.07 7.67 51.14
CA THR A 574 2.05 8.29 52.47
C THR A 574 0.89 7.72 53.29
N LEU A 575 -0.29 7.58 52.71
CA LEU A 575 -1.48 7.02 53.38
C LEU A 575 -1.32 5.54 53.76
N THR A 576 -0.54 4.76 53.00
CA THR A 576 -0.26 3.35 53.32
C THR A 576 0.74 3.19 54.49
N ARG A 577 1.49 4.25 54.83
CA ARG A 577 2.50 4.26 55.91
C ARG A 577 1.96 4.76 57.25
N GLN A 578 0.78 5.39 57.25
CA GLN A 578 0.01 5.76 58.43
C GLN A 578 -0.92 4.60 58.80
#